data_AF-L1QFH9-F1
#
_entry.id   AF-L1QFH9-F1
#
_cell.length_a   1.000
_cell.length_b   1.000
_cell.length_c   1.000
_cell.angle_alpha   90.00
_cell.angle_beta   90.00
_cell.angle_gamma   90.00
#
_symmetry.space_group_name_H-M   'P 1'
#
loop_
_entity.id
_entity.type
_entity.pdbx_description
1 polymer ?
#
loop_
_entity_poly.entity_id
_entity_poly.type
_entity_poly.pdbx_seq_one_letter_code
_entity_poly.pdbx_strand_id
1 'polypeptide(L)'
;MIKRGTILMKVIKIKVKTIIVTVLILFCTIPYIFYFIGVLGFQSDGIVNGRGIKIYTAGFLKLYEHYPTFKIDMGRTYYILGMSNYDYIHEVLYYYSSGTMVNSTQNGNMEQALIAKEYFEKGVSLGQNDNYYINNLNALINLEMVLGNTDRAFELIMNAKDSEKEVIYQTALVNEIVYYGKQGEYDKALKLCEDNEEYLPLLKRYKNSINYLKGDIDKIEVNDMYEGIDDIDKYNEELSIESRKNRFLVSANILKDIDFIRPIEIYDKVEIDDDINFGEITGRVTVKGKPIANTAVFLNKQYGGIGFNPENGRIDFTFRDFKESQTVYTNENGEFIFKHAFPGVDYEIIASIPSVFGDKVSRRENVTPIILKDGEKVNVDITLNDEVKVNEVKTDYENDEIIIKYNEYPEAYSYGLVIRVGAVGMSVNELTDKNEIKIPLTKGSFQSFAIRGATEDENGELIPTAESYLGSIDVNKLYINVVAYDKEGMILSSSSTPIEVKIKKKKLNRGEKLILDYKIDEGYDWLCEKLKSEPMNKEYIYPVMRIAYERGDIQFGDELINRLEEINKTGFDKKLREWYVSE
;
A
#
# COMPACT_ATOMS: atom_id res chain seq x y z
N MET A 1 3.14 -53.61 -62.15
CA MET A 1 3.65 -52.27 -61.80
C MET A 1 2.51 -51.27 -61.98
N ILE A 2 2.32 -50.39 -60.99
CA ILE A 2 1.40 -49.24 -60.95
C ILE A 2 -0.11 -49.55 -60.78
N LYS A 3 -0.54 -49.70 -59.52
CA LYS A 3 -1.91 -49.34 -59.10
C LYS A 3 -1.99 -47.81 -59.10
N ARG A 4 -2.71 -47.21 -60.05
CA ARG A 4 -3.16 -45.81 -59.94
C ARG A 4 -4.22 -45.76 -58.85
N GLY A 5 -3.85 -45.26 -57.68
CA GLY A 5 -4.79 -44.93 -56.62
C GLY A 5 -5.68 -43.76 -57.07
N THR A 6 -6.96 -44.04 -57.28
CA THR A 6 -7.98 -43.02 -57.46
C THR A 6 -8.11 -42.25 -56.15
N ILE A 7 -7.63 -41.00 -56.10
CA ILE A 7 -7.89 -40.10 -54.98
C ILE A 7 -9.40 -39.81 -55.00
N LEU A 8 -10.14 -40.43 -54.08
CA LEU A 8 -11.54 -40.11 -53.85
C LEU A 8 -11.59 -38.70 -53.22
N MET A 9 -11.85 -37.68 -54.04
CA MET A 9 -12.17 -36.36 -53.52
C MET A 9 -13.52 -36.46 -52.80
N LYS A 10 -13.50 -36.50 -51.46
CA LYS A 10 -14.71 -36.47 -50.63
C LYS A 10 -15.38 -35.10 -50.81
N VAL A 11 -16.38 -35.02 -51.69
CA VAL A 11 -17.21 -33.83 -51.85
C VAL A 11 -18.14 -33.75 -50.64
N ILE A 12 -17.82 -32.88 -49.68
CA ILE A 12 -18.67 -32.61 -48.53
C ILE A 12 -19.80 -31.67 -48.99
N LYS A 13 -21.02 -32.19 -49.14
CA LYS A 13 -22.22 -31.38 -49.40
C LYS A 13 -22.68 -30.71 -48.10
N ILE A 14 -22.25 -29.48 -47.86
CA ILE A 14 -22.74 -28.67 -46.74
C ILE A 14 -24.06 -28.00 -47.15
N LYS A 15 -25.11 -28.15 -46.34
CA LYS A 15 -26.38 -27.46 -46.58
C LYS A 15 -26.19 -25.96 -46.33
N VAL A 16 -26.69 -25.11 -47.23
CA VAL A 16 -26.64 -23.63 -47.09
C VAL A 16 -27.17 -23.17 -45.73
N LYS A 17 -28.23 -23.83 -45.22
CA LYS A 17 -28.76 -23.57 -43.86
C LYS A 17 -27.73 -23.79 -42.75
N THR A 18 -26.87 -24.81 -42.87
CA THR A 18 -25.80 -25.08 -41.90
C THR A 18 -24.75 -23.98 -41.93
N ILE A 19 -24.36 -23.50 -43.12
CA ILE A 19 -23.42 -22.36 -43.26
C ILE A 19 -24.01 -21.11 -42.61
N ILE A 20 -25.28 -20.81 -42.89
CA ILE A 20 -25.98 -19.64 -42.31
C ILE A 20 -26.05 -19.73 -40.78
N VAL A 21 -26.40 -20.90 -40.23
CA VAL A 21 -26.46 -21.11 -38.77
C VAL A 21 -25.08 -20.98 -38.14
N THR A 22 -24.04 -21.54 -38.76
CA THR A 22 -22.66 -21.42 -38.26
C THR A 22 -22.19 -19.97 -38.28
N VAL A 23 -22.50 -19.21 -39.32
CA VAL A 23 -22.22 -17.75 -39.39
C VAL A 23 -22.99 -17.00 -38.31
N LEU A 24 -24.29 -17.29 -38.12
CA LEU A 24 -25.08 -16.68 -37.04
C LEU A 24 -24.49 -16.97 -35.66
N ILE A 25 -24.06 -18.20 -35.37
CA ILE A 25 -23.46 -18.53 -34.08
C ILE A 25 -22.12 -17.81 -33.90
N LEU A 26 -21.26 -17.83 -34.92
CA LEU A 26 -19.94 -17.20 -34.88
C LEU A 26 -20.03 -15.69 -34.69
N PHE A 27 -20.93 -15.03 -35.42
CA PHE A 27 -20.98 -13.57 -35.44
C PHE A 27 -22.01 -12.98 -34.47
N CYS A 28 -23.07 -13.71 -34.08
CA CYS A 28 -24.15 -13.16 -33.25
C CYS A 28 -24.30 -13.84 -31.88
N THR A 29 -23.70 -15.01 -31.64
CA THR A 29 -23.84 -15.70 -30.34
C THR A 29 -22.53 -15.69 -29.54
N ILE A 30 -21.43 -16.13 -30.15
CA ILE A 30 -20.12 -16.23 -29.47
C ILE A 30 -19.64 -14.89 -28.89
N PRO A 31 -19.72 -13.75 -29.61
CA PRO A 31 -19.24 -12.48 -29.07
C PRO A 31 -20.03 -12.02 -27.85
N TYR A 32 -21.35 -12.28 -27.86
CA TYR A 32 -22.22 -11.93 -26.75
C TYR A 32 -21.97 -12.83 -25.56
N ILE A 33 -21.60 -14.10 -25.75
CA ILE A 33 -21.12 -14.96 -24.66
C ILE A 33 -19.87 -14.33 -24.00
N PHE A 34 -18.90 -13.85 -24.79
CA PHE A 34 -17.73 -13.16 -24.23
C PHE A 34 -18.12 -11.91 -23.45
N TYR A 35 -19.00 -11.07 -24.01
CA TYR A 35 -19.54 -9.91 -23.31
C TYR A 35 -20.23 -10.28 -22.00
N PHE A 36 -21.15 -11.26 -22.00
CA PHE A 36 -21.89 -11.65 -20.81
C PHE A 36 -20.99 -12.23 -19.72
N ILE A 37 -20.03 -13.09 -20.08
CA ILE A 37 -19.05 -13.62 -19.12
C ILE A 37 -18.23 -12.47 -18.53
N GLY A 38 -17.79 -11.53 -19.37
CA GLY A 38 -17.04 -10.34 -18.97
C GLY A 38 -17.85 -9.36 -18.11
N VAL A 39 -19.16 -9.25 -18.29
CA VAL A 39 -19.97 -8.37 -17.45
C VAL A 39 -20.29 -9.04 -16.10
N LEU A 40 -20.70 -10.32 -16.13
CA LEU A 40 -21.06 -11.06 -14.92
C LEU A 40 -19.86 -11.25 -14.00
N GLY A 41 -18.68 -11.54 -14.58
CA GLY A 41 -17.44 -11.66 -13.82
C GLY A 41 -17.09 -10.37 -13.07
N PHE A 42 -17.20 -9.21 -13.73
CA PHE A 42 -16.92 -7.91 -13.10
C PHE A 42 -17.90 -7.59 -11.97
N GLN A 43 -19.19 -7.90 -12.18
CA GLN A 43 -20.22 -7.68 -11.15
C GLN A 43 -20.09 -8.62 -9.95
N SER A 44 -19.58 -9.84 -10.15
CA SER A 44 -19.41 -10.84 -9.09
C SER A 44 -18.24 -10.55 -8.13
N ASP A 45 -17.32 -9.66 -8.52
CA ASP A 45 -16.12 -9.33 -7.75
C ASP A 45 -16.42 -8.57 -6.45
N GLY A 46 -17.59 -7.92 -6.34
CA GLY A 46 -18.03 -7.23 -5.12
C GLY A 46 -18.44 -8.16 -3.96
N ILE A 47 -18.44 -9.48 -4.12
CA ILE A 47 -18.97 -10.44 -3.13
C ILE A 47 -17.87 -11.35 -2.54
N VAL A 48 -16.74 -11.52 -3.24
CA VAL A 48 -15.68 -12.46 -2.84
C VAL A 48 -14.35 -11.81 -3.20
N ASN A 49 -13.36 -11.80 -2.30
CA ASN A 49 -11.98 -11.37 -2.50
C ASN A 49 -11.33 -11.97 -3.78
N GLY A 50 -11.70 -11.46 -4.96
CA GLY A 50 -11.82 -12.21 -6.21
C GLY A 50 -10.71 -11.92 -7.21
N ARG A 51 -9.46 -11.85 -6.74
CA ARG A 51 -8.26 -11.54 -7.56
C ARG A 51 -8.15 -12.31 -8.88
N GLY A 52 -8.68 -13.53 -8.96
CA GLY A 52 -8.69 -14.30 -10.22
C GLY A 52 -9.73 -13.80 -11.23
N ILE A 53 -10.90 -13.37 -10.77
CA ILE A 53 -12.06 -13.14 -11.63
C ILE A 53 -11.85 -11.89 -12.51
N LYS A 54 -11.36 -10.77 -11.98
CA LYS A 54 -11.08 -9.53 -12.75
C LYS A 54 -10.19 -9.77 -13.99
N ILE A 55 -9.09 -10.52 -13.86
CA ILE A 55 -8.15 -10.79 -14.96
C ILE A 55 -8.82 -11.61 -16.07
N TYR A 56 -9.53 -12.69 -15.72
CA TYR A 56 -10.24 -13.52 -16.71
C TYR A 56 -11.37 -12.74 -17.38
N THR A 57 -12.08 -11.94 -16.60
CA THR A 57 -13.19 -11.10 -17.04
C THR A 57 -12.74 -10.05 -18.06
N ALA A 58 -11.64 -9.33 -17.79
CA ALA A 58 -11.05 -8.38 -18.73
C ALA A 58 -10.58 -9.06 -20.02
N GLY A 59 -10.06 -10.29 -19.93
CA GLY A 59 -9.69 -11.11 -21.09
C GLY A 59 -10.86 -11.36 -22.04
N PHE A 60 -12.03 -11.74 -21.51
CA PHE A 60 -13.24 -11.95 -22.32
C PHE A 60 -13.74 -10.66 -22.97
N LEU A 61 -13.70 -9.53 -22.26
CA LEU A 61 -14.09 -8.24 -22.84
C LEU A 61 -13.09 -7.75 -23.90
N LYS A 62 -11.79 -8.01 -23.75
CA LYS A 62 -10.81 -7.74 -24.82
C LYS A 62 -11.08 -8.58 -26.06
N LEU A 63 -11.44 -9.86 -25.90
CA LEU A 63 -11.86 -10.70 -27.02
C LEU A 63 -13.12 -10.16 -27.70
N TYR A 64 -14.11 -9.71 -26.93
CA TYR A 64 -15.31 -9.05 -27.46
C TYR A 64 -14.97 -7.75 -28.21
N GLU A 65 -14.09 -6.91 -27.65
CA GLU A 65 -13.60 -5.67 -28.29
C GLU A 65 -12.94 -5.96 -29.65
N HIS A 66 -12.19 -7.06 -29.80
CA HIS A 66 -11.47 -7.36 -31.03
C HIS A 66 -12.27 -8.23 -32.01
N TYR A 67 -13.40 -8.80 -31.58
CA TYR A 67 -14.18 -9.70 -32.42
C TYR A 67 -14.86 -8.92 -33.58
N PRO A 68 -14.81 -9.42 -34.83
CA PRO A 68 -15.43 -8.77 -35.98
C PRO A 68 -16.95 -8.98 -35.98
N THR A 69 -17.68 -8.36 -35.05
CA THR A 69 -19.14 -8.45 -34.91
C THR A 69 -19.81 -7.07 -34.81
N PHE A 70 -21.14 -7.04 -34.86
CA PHE A 70 -21.94 -5.92 -34.37
C PHE A 70 -21.86 -5.89 -32.84
N LYS A 71 -21.24 -4.84 -32.30
CA LYS A 71 -21.04 -4.67 -30.86
C LYS A 71 -22.12 -3.77 -30.28
N ILE A 72 -22.71 -4.21 -29.17
CA ILE A 72 -23.58 -3.41 -28.32
C ILE A 72 -22.86 -3.02 -27.04
N ASP A 73 -23.34 -1.96 -26.40
CA ASP A 73 -22.93 -1.57 -25.04
C ASP A 73 -21.41 -1.41 -24.88
N MET A 74 -20.79 -0.78 -25.88
CA MET A 74 -19.34 -0.56 -25.91
C MET A 74 -18.89 0.40 -24.80
N GLY A 75 -19.71 1.38 -24.40
CA GLY A 75 -19.38 2.26 -23.29
C GLY A 75 -19.17 1.49 -21.98
N ARG A 76 -20.05 0.52 -21.69
CA ARG A 76 -19.88 -0.38 -20.54
C ARG A 76 -18.62 -1.23 -20.65
N THR A 77 -18.37 -1.78 -21.83
CA THR A 77 -17.18 -2.60 -22.10
C THR A 77 -15.91 -1.81 -21.82
N TYR A 78 -15.84 -0.58 -22.31
CA TYR A 78 -14.68 0.30 -22.11
C TYR A 78 -14.52 0.72 -20.66
N TYR A 79 -15.60 1.06 -19.95
CA TYR A 79 -15.53 1.37 -18.52
C TYR A 79 -14.97 0.18 -17.72
N ILE A 80 -15.48 -1.04 -17.95
CA ILE A 80 -15.02 -2.23 -17.24
C ILE A 80 -13.55 -2.53 -17.58
N LEU A 81 -13.17 -2.43 -18.85
CA LEU A 81 -11.77 -2.62 -19.26
C LEU A 81 -10.87 -1.58 -18.61
N GLY A 82 -11.29 -0.32 -18.51
CA GLY A 82 -10.54 0.73 -17.81
C GLY A 82 -10.33 0.40 -16.34
N MET A 83 -11.42 0.18 -15.59
CA MET A 83 -11.38 -0.18 -14.16
C MET A 83 -10.65 -1.50 -13.88
N SER A 84 -10.57 -2.41 -14.85
CA SER A 84 -9.83 -3.68 -14.70
C SER A 84 -8.33 -3.54 -14.97
N ASN A 85 -7.91 -2.51 -15.71
CA ASN A 85 -6.48 -2.22 -15.90
C ASN A 85 -5.96 -1.38 -14.74
N TYR A 86 -6.71 -0.36 -14.29
CA TYR A 86 -6.31 0.48 -13.16
C TYR A 86 -7.55 0.97 -12.38
N ASP A 87 -7.70 0.46 -11.17
CA ASP A 87 -8.79 0.80 -10.26
C ASP A 87 -8.37 1.97 -9.36
N TYR A 88 -8.43 3.21 -9.88
CA TYR A 88 -7.89 4.40 -9.22
C TYR A 88 -8.46 4.70 -7.81
N ILE A 89 -9.56 4.06 -7.43
CA ILE A 89 -10.19 4.15 -6.10
C ILE A 89 -9.41 3.30 -5.11
N HIS A 90 -9.03 2.08 -5.52
CA HIS A 90 -8.38 1.12 -4.64
C HIS A 90 -6.85 1.19 -4.77
N GLU A 91 -6.30 1.61 -5.90
CA GLU A 91 -4.86 1.62 -6.27
C GLU A 91 -4.02 2.70 -5.55
N VAL A 92 -4.02 2.66 -4.23
CA VAL A 92 -3.25 3.54 -3.34
C VAL A 92 -2.37 2.71 -2.40
N LEU A 93 -1.19 3.25 -2.08
CA LEU A 93 -0.20 2.59 -1.24
C LEU A 93 0.00 3.36 0.06
N TYR A 94 -0.08 2.62 1.17
CA TYR A 94 0.31 3.08 2.51
C TYR A 94 1.55 2.35 2.96
N TYR A 95 2.43 3.11 3.59
CA TYR A 95 3.63 2.58 4.20
C TYR A 95 3.63 2.99 5.66
N TYR A 96 3.70 2.00 6.55
CA TYR A 96 3.92 2.22 7.97
C TYR A 96 5.41 2.31 8.30
N SER A 97 5.73 2.94 9.44
CA SER A 97 7.09 3.05 10.00
C SER A 97 7.81 1.69 10.14
N SER A 98 7.06 0.60 10.34
CA SER A 98 7.57 -0.77 10.35
C SER A 98 7.98 -1.33 8.98
N GLY A 99 7.83 -0.56 7.90
CA GLY A 99 7.99 -1.02 6.51
C GLY A 99 6.86 -1.94 6.06
N THR A 100 5.79 -2.06 6.84
CA THR A 100 4.61 -2.84 6.48
C THR A 100 3.75 -2.04 5.52
N MET A 101 3.49 -2.64 4.35
CA MET A 101 2.65 -2.09 3.32
C MET A 101 1.23 -2.63 3.52
N VAL A 102 0.28 -1.76 3.89
CA VAL A 102 -1.14 -2.14 3.86
C VAL A 102 -1.62 -1.81 2.47
N ASN A 103 -1.56 -2.85 1.64
CA ASN A 103 -1.66 -2.74 0.20
C ASN A 103 -3.13 -2.69 -0.23
N SER A 104 -3.42 -1.92 -1.28
CA SER A 104 -4.38 -2.43 -2.26
C SER A 104 -3.86 -3.76 -2.80
N THR A 105 -4.77 -4.71 -3.00
CA THR A 105 -4.41 -6.06 -3.46
C THR A 105 -3.83 -6.12 -4.88
N GLN A 106 -3.70 -4.97 -5.54
CA GLN A 106 -3.13 -4.77 -6.87
C GLN A 106 -2.08 -3.64 -6.78
N ASN A 107 -0.89 -3.86 -7.34
CA ASN A 107 0.08 -2.78 -7.56
C ASN A 107 -0.01 -2.44 -9.04
N GLY A 108 -0.89 -1.50 -9.37
CA GLY A 108 -0.94 -0.87 -10.68
C GLY A 108 0.36 -0.15 -10.99
N ASN A 109 0.68 0.00 -12.28
CA ASN A 109 1.80 0.80 -12.75
C ASN A 109 1.33 1.86 -13.77
N MET A 110 2.24 2.77 -14.14
CA MET A 110 1.96 3.83 -15.09
C MET A 110 1.43 3.30 -16.45
N GLU A 111 1.95 2.17 -16.94
CA GLU A 111 1.50 1.57 -18.20
C GLU A 111 0.03 1.14 -18.12
N GLN A 112 -0.36 0.47 -17.04
CA GLN A 112 -1.74 0.05 -16.81
C GLN A 112 -2.70 1.24 -16.65
N ALA A 113 -2.27 2.31 -15.98
CA ALA A 113 -3.05 3.54 -15.85
C ALA A 113 -3.27 4.21 -17.22
N LEU A 114 -2.25 4.26 -18.09
CA LEU A 114 -2.39 4.80 -19.44
C LEU A 114 -3.33 3.97 -20.31
N ILE A 115 -3.28 2.63 -20.21
CA ILE A 115 -4.25 1.76 -20.88
C ILE A 115 -5.68 2.02 -20.36
N ALA A 116 -5.85 2.19 -19.05
CA ALA A 116 -7.16 2.51 -18.48
C ALA A 116 -7.70 3.85 -19.01
N LYS A 117 -6.84 4.87 -19.06
CA LYS A 117 -7.14 6.18 -19.64
C LYS A 117 -7.65 6.07 -21.08
N GLU A 118 -6.92 5.36 -21.95
CA GLU A 118 -7.33 5.15 -23.34
C GLU A 118 -8.73 4.51 -23.45
N TYR A 119 -9.05 3.56 -22.57
CA TYR A 119 -10.38 2.95 -22.54
C TYR A 119 -11.46 3.95 -22.12
N PHE A 120 -11.24 4.73 -21.07
CA PHE A 120 -12.20 5.75 -20.66
C PHE A 120 -12.40 6.81 -21.75
N GLU A 121 -11.34 7.24 -22.44
CA GLU A 121 -11.41 8.15 -23.59
C GLU A 121 -12.24 7.55 -24.73
N LYS A 122 -12.04 6.27 -25.07
CA LYS A 122 -12.90 5.55 -26.04
C LYS A 122 -14.37 5.57 -25.60
N GLY A 123 -14.66 5.32 -24.32
CA GLY A 123 -16.01 5.38 -23.77
C GLY A 123 -16.66 6.76 -23.88
N VAL A 124 -15.92 7.82 -23.53
CA VAL A 124 -16.37 9.21 -23.68
C VAL A 124 -16.63 9.56 -25.15
N SER A 125 -15.80 9.06 -26.08
CA SER A 125 -15.93 9.32 -27.52
C SER A 125 -17.23 8.78 -28.15
N LEU A 126 -17.93 7.86 -27.48
CA LEU A 126 -19.25 7.36 -27.92
C LEU A 126 -20.35 8.41 -27.77
N GLY A 127 -20.07 9.49 -27.03
CA GLY A 127 -20.95 10.64 -26.86
C GLY A 127 -22.00 10.46 -25.78
N GLN A 128 -22.63 11.57 -25.39
CA GLN A 128 -23.53 11.64 -24.23
C GLN A 128 -24.76 10.72 -24.29
N ASN A 129 -25.10 10.18 -25.46
CA ASN A 129 -26.23 9.25 -25.65
C ASN A 129 -25.90 7.81 -25.24
N ASP A 130 -24.62 7.48 -25.06
CA ASP A 130 -24.24 6.17 -24.52
C ASP A 130 -24.55 6.10 -23.02
N ASN A 131 -25.13 4.97 -22.59
CA ASN A 131 -25.57 4.77 -21.20
C ASN A 131 -24.42 4.80 -20.17
N TYR A 132 -23.19 4.53 -20.61
CA TYR A 132 -21.98 4.52 -19.79
C TYR A 132 -21.06 5.70 -20.10
N TYR A 133 -21.50 6.67 -20.91
CA TYR A 133 -20.74 7.90 -21.14
C TYR A 133 -20.33 8.55 -19.82
N ILE A 134 -21.28 8.68 -18.87
CA ILE A 134 -21.03 9.37 -17.61
C ILE A 134 -20.07 8.61 -16.70
N ASN A 135 -20.15 7.28 -16.64
CA ASN A 135 -19.23 6.45 -15.88
C ASN A 135 -17.79 6.56 -16.43
N ASN A 136 -17.64 6.53 -17.76
CA ASN A 136 -16.32 6.71 -18.40
C ASN A 136 -15.77 8.12 -18.20
N LEU A 137 -16.61 9.15 -18.34
CA LEU A 137 -16.20 10.54 -18.12
C LEU A 137 -15.75 10.75 -16.67
N ASN A 138 -16.52 10.26 -15.71
CA ASN A 138 -16.18 10.36 -14.30
C ASN A 138 -14.85 9.65 -13.99
N ALA A 139 -14.69 8.42 -14.50
CA ALA A 139 -13.46 7.66 -14.33
C ALA A 139 -12.24 8.35 -14.97
N LEU A 140 -12.42 8.95 -16.15
CA LEU A 140 -11.37 9.70 -16.83
C LEU A 140 -10.95 10.94 -16.01
N ILE A 141 -11.90 11.74 -15.52
CA ILE A 141 -11.62 12.92 -14.69
C ILE A 141 -10.80 12.52 -13.46
N ASN A 142 -11.22 11.47 -12.74
CA ASN A 142 -10.53 11.02 -11.54
C ASN A 142 -9.14 10.44 -11.84
N LEU A 143 -8.98 9.68 -12.91
CA LEU A 143 -7.69 9.16 -13.33
C LEU A 143 -6.74 10.28 -13.75
N GLU A 144 -7.21 11.30 -14.48
CA GLU A 144 -6.38 12.45 -14.85
C GLU A 144 -5.89 13.20 -13.61
N MET A 145 -6.74 13.36 -12.58
CA MET A 145 -6.30 13.92 -11.29
C MET A 145 -5.21 13.07 -10.63
N VAL A 146 -5.37 11.73 -10.60
CA VAL A 146 -4.37 10.79 -10.04
C VAL A 146 -3.04 10.86 -10.77
N LEU A 147 -3.07 11.06 -12.10
CA LEU A 147 -1.89 11.21 -12.93
C LEU A 147 -1.25 12.60 -12.82
N GLY A 148 -1.83 13.53 -12.06
CA GLY A 148 -1.37 14.91 -11.94
C GLY A 148 -1.71 15.81 -13.14
N ASN A 149 -2.57 15.35 -14.06
CA ASN A 149 -3.01 16.11 -15.24
C ASN A 149 -4.20 17.04 -14.88
N THR A 150 -3.98 17.90 -13.88
CA THR A 150 -5.00 18.75 -13.24
C THR A 150 -5.74 19.64 -14.24
N ASP A 151 -5.05 20.26 -15.20
CA ASP A 151 -5.66 21.10 -16.24
C ASP A 151 -6.64 20.33 -17.12
N ARG A 152 -6.24 19.12 -17.52
CA ARG A 152 -7.06 18.25 -18.37
C ARG A 152 -8.30 17.77 -17.63
N ALA A 153 -8.17 17.42 -16.35
CA ALA A 153 -9.29 17.08 -15.50
C ALA A 153 -10.29 18.25 -15.41
N PHE A 154 -9.80 19.47 -15.18
CA PHE A 154 -10.65 20.67 -15.10
C PHE A 154 -11.36 20.98 -16.42
N GLU A 155 -10.67 20.86 -17.56
CA GLU A 155 -11.27 21.02 -18.88
C GLU A 155 -12.44 20.05 -19.10
N LEU A 156 -12.26 18.77 -18.75
CA LEU A 156 -13.31 17.76 -18.84
C LEU A 156 -14.52 18.10 -17.94
N ILE A 157 -14.27 18.61 -16.74
CA ILE A 157 -15.33 19.05 -15.82
C ILE A 157 -16.10 20.22 -16.42
N MET A 158 -15.43 21.26 -16.91
CA MET A 158 -16.10 22.43 -17.49
C MET A 158 -16.92 22.07 -18.72
N ASN A 159 -16.37 21.26 -19.64
CA ASN A 159 -17.11 20.77 -20.80
C ASN A 159 -18.36 19.96 -20.42
N ALA A 160 -18.32 19.24 -19.30
CA ALA A 160 -19.45 18.47 -18.79
C ALA A 160 -20.52 19.35 -18.14
N LYS A 161 -20.14 20.48 -17.53
CA LYS A 161 -21.08 21.48 -16.99
C LYS A 161 -21.91 22.16 -18.06
N ASP A 162 -21.41 22.26 -19.29
CA ASP A 162 -22.17 22.84 -20.41
C ASP A 162 -23.24 21.87 -20.98
N SER A 163 -23.37 20.67 -20.41
CA SER A 163 -24.32 19.66 -20.86
C SER A 163 -25.76 19.97 -20.45
N GLU A 164 -26.68 19.88 -21.39
CA GLU A 164 -28.13 19.92 -21.12
C GLU A 164 -28.65 18.66 -20.39
N LYS A 165 -27.85 17.59 -20.33
CA LYS A 165 -28.24 16.36 -19.60
C LYS A 165 -27.94 16.51 -18.12
N GLU A 166 -29.01 16.53 -17.34
CA GLU A 166 -28.97 16.77 -15.89
C GLU A 166 -27.96 15.89 -15.12
N VAL A 167 -27.92 14.58 -15.40
CA VAL A 167 -26.97 13.67 -14.74
C VAL A 167 -25.50 14.03 -15.02
N ILE A 168 -25.21 14.55 -16.22
CA ILE A 168 -23.85 14.94 -16.62
C ILE A 168 -23.47 16.23 -15.89
N TYR A 169 -24.37 17.21 -15.88
CA TYR A 169 -24.21 18.46 -15.14
C TYR A 169 -23.96 18.21 -13.64
N GLN A 170 -24.82 17.40 -13.00
CA GLN A 170 -24.68 17.05 -11.58
C GLN A 170 -23.35 16.35 -11.28
N THR A 171 -22.90 15.45 -12.15
CA THR A 171 -21.59 14.78 -12.00
C THR A 171 -20.44 15.76 -12.11
N ALA A 172 -20.53 16.70 -13.05
CA ALA A 172 -19.52 17.73 -13.25
C ALA A 172 -19.43 18.66 -12.03
N LEU A 173 -20.57 19.08 -11.48
CA LEU A 173 -20.63 19.90 -10.27
C LEU A 173 -19.95 19.22 -9.07
N VAL A 174 -20.21 17.92 -8.86
CA VAL A 174 -19.55 17.16 -7.79
C VAL A 174 -18.04 17.07 -8.03
N ASN A 175 -17.59 16.78 -9.26
CA ASN A 175 -16.16 16.71 -9.57
C ASN A 175 -15.47 18.07 -9.47
N GLU A 176 -16.14 19.18 -9.75
CA GLU A 176 -15.62 20.54 -9.57
C GLU A 176 -15.36 20.86 -8.09
N ILE A 177 -16.29 20.47 -7.20
CA ILE A 177 -16.13 20.62 -5.75
C ILE A 177 -14.95 19.79 -5.25
N VAL A 178 -14.83 18.54 -5.72
CA VAL A 178 -13.69 17.66 -5.39
C VAL A 178 -12.38 18.25 -5.92
N TYR A 179 -12.37 18.77 -7.14
CA TYR A 179 -11.22 19.42 -7.74
C TYR A 179 -10.72 20.57 -6.87
N TYR A 180 -11.60 21.53 -6.53
CA TYR A 180 -11.23 22.68 -5.71
C TYR A 180 -10.80 22.28 -4.29
N GLY A 181 -11.46 21.28 -3.70
CA GLY A 181 -11.05 20.72 -2.42
C GLY A 181 -9.63 20.15 -2.46
N LYS A 182 -9.24 19.48 -3.54
CA LYS A 182 -7.87 18.95 -3.70
C LYS A 182 -6.81 20.01 -3.97
N GLN A 183 -7.19 21.09 -4.67
CA GLN A 183 -6.28 22.22 -4.92
C GLN A 183 -6.11 23.11 -3.67
N GLY A 184 -6.79 22.83 -2.56
CA GLY A 184 -6.80 23.68 -1.37
C GLY A 184 -7.62 24.96 -1.54
N GLU A 185 -8.39 25.08 -2.62
CA GLU A 185 -9.30 26.20 -2.88
C GLU A 185 -10.65 26.01 -2.17
N TYR A 186 -10.58 25.73 -0.86
CA TYR A 186 -11.73 25.31 -0.04
C TYR A 186 -12.89 26.30 -0.08
N ASP A 187 -12.62 27.61 -0.09
CA ASP A 187 -13.68 28.63 -0.13
C ASP A 187 -14.47 28.61 -1.44
N LYS A 188 -13.83 28.27 -2.58
CA LYS A 188 -14.54 28.10 -3.86
C LYS A 188 -15.40 26.84 -3.83
N ALA A 189 -14.87 25.74 -3.27
CA ALA A 189 -15.60 24.49 -3.12
C ALA A 189 -16.83 24.65 -2.20
N LEU A 190 -16.67 25.32 -1.05
CA LEU A 190 -17.76 25.61 -0.11
C LEU A 190 -18.84 26.46 -0.77
N LYS A 191 -18.45 27.52 -1.48
CA LYS A 191 -19.40 28.36 -2.20
C LYS A 191 -20.20 27.57 -3.24
N LEU A 192 -19.57 26.66 -3.98
CA LEU A 192 -20.28 25.79 -4.92
C LEU A 192 -21.28 24.86 -4.21
N CYS A 193 -20.92 24.33 -3.03
CA CYS A 193 -21.87 23.57 -2.21
C CYS A 193 -23.06 24.44 -1.81
N GLU A 194 -22.82 25.62 -1.24
CA GLU A 194 -23.86 26.55 -0.75
C GLU A 194 -24.78 27.03 -1.88
N ASP A 195 -24.22 27.44 -3.01
CA ASP A 195 -24.98 27.96 -4.16
C ASP A 195 -25.86 26.87 -4.82
N ASN A 196 -25.58 25.58 -4.58
CA ASN A 196 -26.25 24.46 -5.28
C ASN A 196 -26.90 23.42 -4.35
N GLU A 197 -26.87 23.60 -3.02
CA GLU A 197 -27.37 22.61 -2.06
C GLU A 197 -28.87 22.33 -2.26
N GLU A 198 -29.68 23.36 -2.53
CA GLU A 198 -31.12 23.20 -2.78
C GLU A 198 -31.43 22.35 -4.03
N TYR A 199 -30.58 22.49 -5.05
CA TYR A 199 -30.65 21.80 -6.33
C TYR A 199 -30.15 20.35 -6.21
N LEU A 200 -29.00 20.16 -5.53
CA LEU A 200 -28.36 18.86 -5.32
C LEU A 200 -28.06 18.64 -3.81
N PRO A 201 -29.02 18.14 -3.02
CA PRO A 201 -28.90 18.04 -1.56
C PRO A 201 -27.72 17.20 -1.05
N LEU A 202 -27.25 16.23 -1.85
CA LEU A 202 -26.00 15.50 -1.62
C LEU A 202 -24.81 16.42 -1.28
N LEU A 203 -24.78 17.64 -1.82
CA LEU A 203 -23.68 18.58 -1.62
C LEU A 203 -23.54 19.06 -0.18
N LYS A 204 -24.59 18.97 0.65
CA LYS A 204 -24.51 19.20 2.09
C LYS A 204 -23.41 18.34 2.73
N ARG A 205 -23.31 17.09 2.29
CA ARG A 205 -22.29 16.14 2.78
C ARG A 205 -20.89 16.47 2.28
N TYR A 206 -20.77 16.95 1.04
CA TYR A 206 -19.49 17.43 0.52
C TYR A 206 -19.04 18.70 1.25
N LYS A 207 -19.96 19.61 1.61
CA LYS A 207 -19.66 20.79 2.44
C LYS A 207 -18.94 20.40 3.74
N ASN A 208 -19.47 19.40 4.46
CA ASN A 208 -18.83 18.87 5.66
C ASN A 208 -17.42 18.34 5.40
N SER A 209 -17.23 17.57 4.32
CA SER A 209 -15.90 17.06 3.96
C SER A 209 -14.92 18.20 3.60
N ILE A 210 -15.38 19.26 2.93
CA ILE A 210 -14.53 20.41 2.62
C ILE A 210 -14.18 21.19 3.89
N ASN A 211 -15.11 21.39 4.81
CA ASN A 211 -14.84 21.99 6.12
C ASN A 211 -13.80 21.16 6.90
N TYR A 212 -13.91 19.82 6.87
CA TYR A 212 -12.91 18.95 7.47
C TYR A 212 -11.51 19.13 6.87
N LEU A 213 -11.37 19.14 5.54
CA LEU A 213 -10.07 19.34 4.88
C LEU A 213 -9.48 20.73 5.19
N LYS A 214 -10.33 21.74 5.34
CA LYS A 214 -9.94 23.10 5.73
C LYS A 214 -9.50 23.18 7.20
N GLY A 215 -9.89 22.20 8.02
CA GLY A 215 -9.71 22.19 9.48
C GLY A 215 -10.76 23.01 10.23
N ASP A 216 -11.85 23.41 9.56
CA ASP A 216 -13.00 24.12 10.15
C ASP A 216 -13.96 23.08 10.78
N ILE A 217 -13.46 22.29 11.74
CA ILE A 217 -14.18 21.15 12.34
C ILE A 217 -15.45 21.59 13.07
N ASP A 218 -15.45 22.79 13.65
CA ASP A 218 -16.57 23.45 14.31
C ASP A 218 -17.75 23.74 13.37
N LYS A 219 -17.49 23.89 12.07
CA LYS A 219 -18.51 24.15 11.03
C LYS A 219 -19.07 22.88 10.40
N ILE A 220 -18.63 21.71 10.86
CA ILE A 220 -19.18 20.44 10.38
C ILE A 220 -20.54 20.24 11.07
N GLU A 221 -21.61 20.29 10.27
CA GLU A 221 -22.95 20.00 10.77
C GLU A 221 -23.05 18.51 11.08
N VAL A 222 -23.16 18.17 12.37
CA VAL A 222 -23.51 16.81 12.80
C VAL A 222 -25.02 16.67 12.68
N ASN A 223 -25.47 15.60 12.00
CA ASN A 223 -26.90 15.30 12.00
C ASN A 223 -27.28 14.79 13.41
N ASP A 224 -27.95 15.64 14.19
CA ASP A 224 -28.60 15.30 15.47
C ASP A 224 -29.74 14.26 15.31
N MET A 225 -29.95 13.71 14.10
CA MET A 225 -31.01 12.74 13.75
C MET A 225 -30.96 11.39 14.50
N TYR A 226 -30.03 11.21 15.44
CA TYR A 226 -29.96 10.00 16.28
C TYR A 226 -30.36 10.23 17.74
N GLU A 227 -30.77 11.44 18.12
CA GLU A 227 -31.40 11.71 19.42
C GLU A 227 -32.93 11.83 19.27
N GLY A 228 -33.62 10.69 19.34
CA GLY A 228 -35.07 10.64 19.58
C GLY A 228 -35.91 10.00 18.47
N ILE A 229 -36.79 9.09 18.88
CA ILE A 229 -37.67 8.25 18.02
C ILE A 229 -38.86 9.03 17.41
N ASP A 230 -39.03 10.31 17.74
CA ASP A 230 -40.37 10.93 17.71
C ASP A 230 -40.78 11.60 16.38
N ASP A 231 -40.02 11.50 15.29
CA ASP A 231 -40.46 12.05 13.98
C ASP A 231 -40.03 11.21 12.77
N ILE A 232 -40.21 9.89 12.86
CA ILE A 232 -39.91 8.91 11.79
C ILE A 232 -40.58 9.25 10.45
N ASP A 233 -41.77 9.85 10.47
CA ASP A 233 -42.49 10.20 9.24
C ASP A 233 -41.86 11.40 8.53
N LYS A 234 -41.46 12.44 9.28
CA LYS A 234 -40.70 13.58 8.73
C LYS A 234 -39.33 13.16 8.24
N TYR A 235 -38.65 12.27 8.98
CA TYR A 235 -37.40 11.64 8.56
C TYR A 235 -37.53 10.89 7.23
N ASN A 236 -38.56 10.04 7.11
CA ASN A 236 -38.83 9.29 5.88
C ASN A 236 -39.20 10.22 4.72
N GLU A 237 -39.90 11.33 4.97
CA GLU A 237 -40.22 12.33 3.96
C GLU A 237 -38.97 13.08 3.48
N GLU A 238 -38.08 13.52 4.39
CA GLU A 238 -36.81 14.15 4.06
C GLU A 238 -35.91 13.21 3.25
N LEU A 239 -35.77 11.94 3.67
CA LEU A 239 -35.06 10.92 2.90
C LEU A 239 -35.68 10.66 1.52
N SER A 240 -37.01 10.69 1.41
CA SER A 240 -37.73 10.53 0.14
C SER A 240 -37.50 11.71 -0.80
N ILE A 241 -37.43 12.93 -0.26
CA ILE A 241 -37.14 14.15 -1.02
C ILE A 241 -35.67 14.16 -1.48
N GLU A 242 -34.73 13.87 -0.57
CA GLU A 242 -33.30 13.78 -0.90
C GLU A 242 -33.04 12.70 -1.95
N SER A 243 -33.62 11.51 -1.79
CA SER A 243 -33.45 10.41 -2.74
C SER A 243 -34.05 10.73 -4.13
N ARG A 244 -35.14 11.49 -4.20
CA ARG A 244 -35.71 11.96 -5.48
C ARG A 244 -34.82 13.00 -6.15
N LYS A 245 -34.29 13.97 -5.40
CA LYS A 245 -33.40 15.02 -5.94
C LYS A 245 -32.03 14.46 -6.36
N ASN A 246 -31.53 13.45 -5.65
CA ASN A 246 -30.28 12.76 -5.98
C ASN A 246 -30.47 11.57 -6.95
N ARG A 247 -31.69 11.33 -7.45
CA ARG A 247 -32.07 10.09 -8.17
C ARG A 247 -31.17 9.78 -9.36
N PHE A 248 -30.79 10.80 -10.14
CA PHE A 248 -30.00 10.60 -11.35
C PHE A 248 -28.60 10.05 -11.03
N LEU A 249 -27.88 10.69 -10.10
CA LEU A 249 -26.56 10.24 -9.64
C LEU A 249 -26.61 8.85 -9.00
N VAL A 250 -27.60 8.61 -8.13
CA VAL A 250 -27.80 7.31 -7.47
C VAL A 250 -28.07 6.22 -8.51
N SER A 251 -28.93 6.50 -9.50
CA SER A 251 -29.27 5.54 -10.55
C SER A 251 -28.11 5.24 -11.51
N ALA A 252 -27.21 6.20 -11.73
CA ALA A 252 -26.01 6.03 -12.53
C ALA A 252 -24.90 5.28 -11.77
N ASN A 253 -25.03 5.14 -10.45
CA ASN A 253 -24.09 4.47 -9.56
C ASN A 253 -22.64 4.98 -9.75
N ILE A 254 -22.47 6.29 -9.91
CA ILE A 254 -21.16 6.92 -10.14
C ILE A 254 -20.51 7.42 -8.86
N LEU A 255 -21.27 7.63 -7.78
CA LEU A 255 -20.73 8.15 -6.51
C LEU A 255 -19.69 7.21 -5.89
N LYS A 256 -19.83 5.90 -6.11
CA LYS A 256 -18.82 4.90 -5.73
C LYS A 256 -17.48 5.07 -6.48
N ASP A 257 -17.49 5.76 -7.62
CA ASP A 257 -16.35 5.95 -8.51
C ASP A 257 -15.80 7.39 -8.45
N ILE A 258 -16.42 8.26 -7.65
CA ILE A 258 -15.87 9.56 -7.31
C ILE A 258 -15.08 9.33 -6.02
N ASP A 259 -13.78 9.58 -6.03
CA ASP A 259 -13.01 9.47 -4.79
C ASP A 259 -11.94 10.53 -4.59
N PHE A 260 -11.47 10.56 -3.34
CA PHE A 260 -10.51 11.35 -2.58
C PHE A 260 -11.16 12.38 -1.61
N ILE A 261 -12.34 12.93 -1.86
CA ILE A 261 -13.06 13.73 -0.83
C ILE A 261 -14.48 13.18 -0.70
N ARG A 262 -14.66 12.11 0.08
CA ARG A 262 -16.00 11.55 0.33
C ARG A 262 -16.66 12.19 1.54
N PRO A 263 -18.01 12.30 1.54
CA PRO A 263 -18.82 12.59 2.71
C PRO A 263 -18.32 11.92 3.98
N ILE A 264 -17.99 12.70 5.00
CA ILE A 264 -17.65 12.14 6.30
C ILE A 264 -18.93 12.05 7.12
N GLU A 265 -19.37 10.82 7.38
CA GLU A 265 -20.74 10.54 7.85
C GLU A 265 -20.90 10.53 9.37
N ILE A 266 -19.82 10.59 10.15
CA ILE A 266 -19.87 10.44 11.62
C ILE A 266 -18.78 11.29 12.27
N TYR A 267 -19.20 12.35 12.97
CA TYR A 267 -18.41 13.03 13.99
C TYR A 267 -19.26 13.12 15.24
N ASP A 268 -18.69 12.77 16.40
CA ASP A 268 -19.24 13.28 17.64
C ASP A 268 -19.05 14.80 17.62
N LYS A 269 -20.07 15.55 18.06
CA LYS A 269 -20.00 17.00 18.13
C LYS A 269 -18.83 17.39 19.03
N VAL A 270 -17.75 17.89 18.43
CA VAL A 270 -16.56 18.29 19.18
C VAL A 270 -16.70 19.76 19.57
N GLU A 271 -16.80 20.03 20.87
CA GLU A 271 -16.50 21.36 21.38
C GLU A 271 -14.98 21.56 21.30
N ILE A 272 -14.57 22.53 20.48
CA ILE A 272 -13.20 23.03 20.41
C ILE A 272 -13.16 24.25 21.31
N ASP A 273 -12.16 24.31 22.19
CA ASP A 273 -11.93 25.47 23.03
C ASP A 273 -11.43 26.63 22.15
N ASP A 274 -12.05 27.80 22.27
CA ASP A 274 -11.78 28.97 21.42
C ASP A 274 -10.33 29.49 21.56
N ASP A 275 -9.63 29.10 22.64
CA ASP A 275 -8.29 29.58 23.02
C ASP A 275 -7.13 28.68 22.54
N ILE A 276 -7.38 27.62 21.74
CA ILE A 276 -6.29 26.73 21.28
C ILE A 276 -5.40 27.44 20.24
N ASN A 277 -4.12 27.58 20.56
CA ASN A 277 -3.11 28.07 19.63
C ASN A 277 -2.55 26.92 18.78
N PHE A 278 -3.25 26.59 17.69
CA PHE A 278 -2.87 25.51 16.78
C PHE A 278 -1.49 25.69 16.16
N GLY A 279 -0.79 24.58 15.97
CA GLY A 279 0.43 24.53 15.16
C GLY A 279 0.14 24.39 13.67
N GLU A 280 1.17 24.66 12.86
CA GLU A 280 1.13 24.57 11.40
C GLU A 280 2.19 23.60 10.91
N ILE A 281 1.78 22.61 10.11
CA ILE A 281 2.69 21.66 9.47
C ILE A 281 2.63 21.91 7.97
N THR A 282 3.76 22.25 7.38
CA THR A 282 3.93 22.35 5.92
C THR A 282 4.85 21.25 5.43
N GLY A 283 4.80 20.94 4.14
CA GLY A 283 5.75 19.99 3.57
C GLY A 283 5.49 19.74 2.11
N ARG A 284 6.36 18.92 1.52
CA ARG A 284 6.25 18.48 0.13
C ARG A 284 6.31 16.97 0.03
N VAL A 285 5.44 16.39 -0.79
CA VAL A 285 5.54 14.99 -1.20
C VAL A 285 6.23 14.91 -2.55
N THR A 286 7.37 14.21 -2.59
CA THR A 286 8.07 13.91 -3.83
C THR A 286 8.36 12.43 -3.99
N VAL A 287 8.31 11.96 -5.23
CA VAL A 287 8.71 10.61 -5.61
C VAL A 287 9.77 10.70 -6.69
N LYS A 288 10.96 10.15 -6.42
CA LYS A 288 12.13 10.23 -7.31
C LYS A 288 12.45 11.67 -7.71
N GLY A 289 12.36 12.59 -6.75
CA GLY A 289 12.57 14.03 -6.94
C GLY A 289 11.47 14.76 -7.71
N LYS A 290 10.38 14.09 -8.10
CA LYS A 290 9.23 14.73 -8.76
C LYS A 290 8.10 14.98 -7.77
N PRO A 291 7.50 16.18 -7.75
CA PRO A 291 6.32 16.42 -6.95
C PRO A 291 5.15 15.58 -7.41
N ILE A 292 4.31 15.15 -6.47
CA ILE A 292 3.04 14.48 -6.77
C ILE A 292 1.88 15.36 -6.34
N ALA A 293 1.04 15.72 -7.29
CA ALA A 293 -0.20 16.44 -7.04
C ALA A 293 -1.35 15.52 -6.64
N ASN A 294 -2.35 16.08 -5.97
CA ASN A 294 -3.62 15.42 -5.62
C ASN A 294 -3.47 14.16 -4.75
N THR A 295 -2.33 14.02 -4.06
CA THR A 295 -2.06 12.92 -3.13
C THR A 295 -2.60 13.30 -1.76
N ALA A 296 -3.26 12.37 -1.08
CA ALA A 296 -3.73 12.62 0.27
C ALA A 296 -2.56 12.51 1.27
N VAL A 297 -2.47 13.46 2.18
CA VAL A 297 -1.54 13.44 3.31
C VAL A 297 -2.36 13.44 4.58
N PHE A 298 -2.07 12.49 5.46
CA PHE A 298 -2.77 12.27 6.72
C PHE A 298 -1.89 12.74 7.86
N LEU A 299 -2.49 13.49 8.78
CA LEU A 299 -1.96 13.72 10.10
C LEU A 299 -2.73 12.81 11.05
N ASN A 300 -2.09 11.76 11.54
CA ASN A 300 -2.73 10.70 12.33
C ASN A 300 -2.14 10.63 13.72
N LYS A 301 -2.95 10.42 14.75
CA LYS A 301 -2.44 10.20 16.11
C LYS A 301 -1.81 8.81 16.22
N GLN A 302 -0.60 8.67 16.77
CA GLN A 302 0.17 7.39 16.78
C GLN A 302 -0.59 6.16 17.32
N TYR A 303 -1.51 6.36 18.27
CA TYR A 303 -2.32 5.27 18.84
C TYR A 303 -3.66 5.06 18.11
N GLY A 304 -4.02 5.95 17.19
CA GLY A 304 -5.06 5.75 16.20
C GLY A 304 -4.49 4.91 15.07
N GLY A 305 -4.91 3.66 14.91
CA GLY A 305 -4.49 2.90 13.72
C GLY A 305 -5.02 3.58 12.44
N ILE A 306 -4.54 3.21 11.26
CA ILE A 306 -5.21 3.53 10.00
C ILE A 306 -5.72 2.24 9.35
N GLY A 307 -7.04 2.11 9.25
CA GLY A 307 -7.73 1.05 8.56
C GLY A 307 -7.92 1.37 7.07
N PHE A 308 -7.99 0.33 6.25
CA PHE A 308 -8.47 0.42 4.87
C PHE A 308 -9.77 -0.34 4.78
N ASN A 309 -10.80 0.30 4.25
CA ASN A 309 -12.06 -0.32 3.92
C ASN A 309 -11.96 -0.91 2.50
N PRO A 310 -11.89 -2.24 2.37
CA PRO A 310 -11.66 -2.90 1.08
C PRO A 310 -12.85 -2.82 0.13
N GLU A 311 -14.05 -2.48 0.61
CA GLU A 311 -15.25 -2.41 -0.23
C GLU A 311 -15.32 -1.12 -1.04
N ASN A 312 -14.65 -0.07 -0.56
CA ASN A 312 -14.84 1.27 -1.09
C ASN A 312 -13.55 2.08 -1.21
N GLY A 313 -12.38 1.51 -0.91
CA GLY A 313 -11.09 2.18 -1.01
C GLY A 313 -10.82 3.20 0.11
N ARG A 314 -11.75 3.36 1.06
CA ARG A 314 -11.68 4.40 2.09
C ARG A 314 -10.60 4.06 3.09
N ILE A 315 -9.84 5.08 3.47
CA ILE A 315 -8.97 5.02 4.63
C ILE A 315 -9.78 5.48 5.83
N ASP A 316 -9.92 4.60 6.81
CA ASP A 316 -10.63 4.88 8.05
C ASP A 316 -9.60 5.03 9.18
N PHE A 317 -9.59 6.16 9.86
CA PHE A 317 -8.85 6.25 11.12
C PHE A 317 -9.48 5.27 12.11
N THR A 318 -8.67 4.32 12.58
CA THR A 318 -9.06 3.34 13.60
C THR A 318 -9.36 4.13 14.87
N PHE A 319 -10.48 3.81 15.52
CA PHE A 319 -11.03 4.53 16.68
C PHE A 319 -11.77 5.85 16.40
N ARG A 320 -11.92 6.29 15.15
CA ARG A 320 -12.75 7.49 14.81
C ARG A 320 -12.36 8.75 15.58
N ASP A 321 -11.10 8.90 16.01
CA ASP A 321 -10.61 10.13 16.64
C ASP A 321 -10.29 11.17 15.55
N PHE A 322 -11.36 11.61 14.88
CA PHE A 322 -11.32 12.60 13.80
C PHE A 322 -11.19 14.03 14.30
N LYS A 323 -11.17 14.25 15.63
CA LYS A 323 -10.95 15.57 16.22
C LYS A 323 -9.54 16.06 15.91
N GLU A 324 -8.57 15.22 16.24
CA GLU A 324 -7.16 15.60 16.20
C GLU A 324 -6.50 15.16 14.89
N SER A 325 -7.07 14.17 14.20
CA SER A 325 -6.58 13.67 12.91
C SER A 325 -7.08 14.55 11.76
N GLN A 326 -6.25 14.75 10.74
CA GLN A 326 -6.57 15.58 9.57
C GLN A 326 -6.16 14.90 8.28
N THR A 327 -6.79 15.32 7.19
CA THR A 327 -6.37 14.97 5.83
C THR A 327 -6.29 16.23 5.00
N VAL A 328 -5.24 16.37 4.22
CA VAL A 328 -5.07 17.42 3.21
C VAL A 328 -4.59 16.81 1.92
N TYR A 329 -4.60 17.59 0.84
CA TYR A 329 -4.16 17.17 -0.47
C TYR A 329 -2.95 17.99 -0.91
N THR A 330 -2.06 17.34 -1.66
CA THR A 330 -0.95 18.05 -2.28
C THR A 330 -1.42 18.86 -3.49
N ASN A 331 -0.90 20.08 -3.64
CA ASN A 331 -1.12 20.91 -4.82
C ASN A 331 -0.28 20.43 -6.02
N GLU A 332 -0.32 21.14 -7.15
CA GLU A 332 0.49 20.86 -8.36
C GLU A 332 2.02 20.74 -8.10
N ASN A 333 2.51 21.45 -7.10
CA ASN A 333 3.92 21.44 -6.68
C ASN A 333 4.23 20.34 -5.67
N GLY A 334 3.26 19.50 -5.30
CA GLY A 334 3.41 18.46 -4.30
C GLY A 334 3.35 18.97 -2.86
N GLU A 335 2.98 20.22 -2.64
CA GLU A 335 3.00 20.87 -1.32
C GLU A 335 1.69 20.63 -0.58
N PHE A 336 1.78 20.41 0.73
CA PHE A 336 0.65 20.26 1.64
C PHE A 336 0.79 21.17 2.87
N ILE A 337 -0.35 21.52 3.47
CA ILE A 337 -0.40 22.38 4.67
C ILE A 337 -1.52 21.92 5.59
N PHE A 338 -1.17 21.53 6.83
CA PHE A 338 -2.10 21.42 7.95
C PHE A 338 -2.05 22.71 8.75
N LYS A 339 -3.13 23.50 8.73
CA LYS A 339 -3.20 24.81 9.42
C LYS A 339 -3.63 24.73 10.87
N HIS A 340 -4.25 23.62 11.29
CA HIS A 340 -4.92 23.50 12.59
C HIS A 340 -4.45 22.25 13.35
N ALA A 341 -3.15 22.01 13.43
CA ALA A 341 -2.61 20.84 14.15
C ALA A 341 -2.64 21.07 15.67
N PHE A 342 -3.14 20.11 16.45
CA PHE A 342 -3.28 20.27 17.90
C PHE A 342 -1.90 20.18 18.59
N PRO A 343 -1.57 21.12 19.49
CA PRO A 343 -0.31 21.05 20.23
C PRO A 343 -0.32 19.91 21.26
N GLY A 344 0.85 19.35 21.53
CA GLY A 344 1.04 18.27 22.51
C GLY A 344 0.52 16.88 22.10
N VAL A 345 -0.05 16.75 20.90
CA VAL A 345 -0.48 15.46 20.33
C VAL A 345 0.70 14.79 19.64
N ASP A 346 0.83 13.47 19.85
CA ASP A 346 1.81 12.64 19.16
C ASP A 346 1.25 12.14 17.82
N TYR A 347 1.71 12.79 16.76
CA TYR A 347 1.27 12.56 15.41
C TYR A 347 2.26 11.72 14.60
N GLU A 348 1.74 11.08 13.56
CA GLU A 348 2.43 10.52 12.41
C GLU A 348 1.87 11.16 11.14
N ILE A 349 2.76 11.67 10.30
CA ILE A 349 2.40 12.16 8.97
C ILE A 349 2.60 11.03 7.96
N ILE A 350 1.57 10.73 7.17
CA ILE A 350 1.55 9.62 6.22
C ILE A 350 1.01 10.11 4.87
N ALA A 351 1.69 9.83 3.76
CA ALA A 351 1.13 10.10 2.43
C ALA A 351 0.50 8.83 1.80
N SER A 352 -0.68 8.97 1.21
CA SER A 352 -1.26 7.99 0.29
C SER A 352 -0.68 8.19 -1.09
N ILE A 353 0.20 7.28 -1.51
CA ILE A 353 0.90 7.37 -2.79
C ILE A 353 0.14 6.53 -3.82
N PRO A 354 -0.35 7.11 -4.93
CA PRO A 354 -0.95 6.32 -6.00
C PRO A 354 0.02 5.25 -6.50
N SER A 355 -0.47 4.03 -6.75
CA SER A 355 0.40 2.89 -7.05
C SER A 355 1.23 3.08 -8.32
N VAL A 356 0.77 3.91 -9.28
CA VAL A 356 1.55 4.34 -10.45
C VAL A 356 2.91 4.98 -10.10
N PHE A 357 3.04 5.57 -8.91
CA PHE A 357 4.28 6.15 -8.40
C PHE A 357 5.04 5.20 -7.47
N GLY A 358 4.43 4.08 -7.06
CA GLY A 358 5.00 3.10 -6.14
C GLY A 358 5.94 2.07 -6.75
N ASP A 359 6.15 2.08 -8.07
CA ASP A 359 7.06 1.14 -8.74
C ASP A 359 8.53 1.49 -8.46
N LYS A 360 9.25 0.53 -7.85
CA LYS A 360 10.68 0.62 -7.53
C LYS A 360 11.05 1.84 -6.69
N VAL A 361 10.19 2.24 -5.75
CA VAL A 361 10.48 3.26 -4.74
C VAL A 361 10.71 2.64 -3.37
N SER A 362 11.57 3.28 -2.58
CA SER A 362 11.73 2.95 -1.17
C SER A 362 10.43 3.19 -0.41
N ARG A 363 10.16 2.29 0.54
CA ARG A 363 8.87 2.20 1.25
C ARG A 363 8.96 2.62 2.71
N ARG A 364 10.13 3.06 3.18
CA ARG A 364 10.38 3.27 4.62
C ARG A 364 10.32 4.75 5.03
N GLU A 365 10.43 5.67 4.07
CA GLU A 365 10.49 7.13 4.28
C GLU A 365 9.11 7.81 4.50
N ASN A 366 8.01 7.07 4.42
CA ASN A 366 6.66 7.67 4.31
C ASN A 366 5.99 8.06 5.64
N VAL A 367 6.63 7.80 6.79
CA VAL A 367 6.06 8.10 8.12
C VAL A 367 7.01 8.95 8.91
N THR A 368 6.60 10.16 9.26
CA THR A 368 7.37 11.05 10.12
C THR A 368 6.60 11.30 11.42
N PRO A 369 7.11 10.84 12.58
CA PRO A 369 6.52 11.15 13.87
C PRO A 369 6.79 12.62 14.22
N ILE A 370 5.80 13.29 14.82
CA ILE A 370 5.92 14.70 15.18
C ILE A 370 5.05 15.06 16.39
N ILE A 371 5.59 15.91 17.27
CA ILE A 371 4.87 16.53 18.38
C ILE A 371 5.10 18.03 18.26
N LEU A 372 4.01 18.80 18.24
CA LEU A 372 4.06 20.26 18.12
C LEU A 372 3.88 20.93 19.47
N LYS A 373 4.51 22.10 19.63
CA LYS A 373 4.19 23.08 20.68
C LYS A 373 3.12 24.06 20.20
N ASP A 374 2.51 24.78 21.14
CA ASP A 374 1.53 25.82 20.87
C ASP A 374 2.02 26.82 19.81
N GLY A 375 1.28 26.96 18.71
CA GLY A 375 1.60 27.87 17.60
C GLY A 375 2.85 27.52 16.79
N GLU A 376 3.45 26.35 17.01
CA GLU A 376 4.69 25.96 16.34
C GLU A 376 4.46 25.76 14.84
N LYS A 377 5.41 26.24 14.03
CA LYS A 377 5.43 26.02 12.58
C LYS A 377 6.58 25.12 12.21
N VAL A 378 6.28 24.04 11.51
CA VAL A 378 7.26 23.03 11.10
C VAL A 378 7.15 22.74 9.61
N ASN A 379 8.26 22.29 9.04
CA ASN A 379 8.32 21.82 7.68
C ASN A 379 8.79 20.36 7.66
N VAL A 380 8.00 19.48 7.04
CA VAL A 380 8.25 18.04 6.98
C VAL A 380 8.04 17.54 5.56
N ASP A 381 9.13 17.28 4.85
CA ASP A 381 9.08 16.71 3.52
C ASP A 381 8.98 15.18 3.56
N ILE A 382 8.14 14.64 2.68
CA ILE A 382 7.99 13.19 2.45
C ILE A 382 8.58 12.89 1.09
N THR A 383 9.74 12.24 1.08
CA THR A 383 10.44 11.90 -0.16
C THR A 383 10.57 10.40 -0.27
N LEU A 384 9.96 9.82 -1.31
CA LEU A 384 10.17 8.42 -1.65
C LEU A 384 11.19 8.34 -2.78
N ASN A 385 12.37 7.81 -2.48
CA ASN A 385 13.43 7.72 -3.46
C ASN A 385 13.37 6.42 -4.30
N ASP A 386 14.21 6.32 -5.32
CA ASP A 386 14.42 5.04 -6.01
C ASP A 386 14.88 3.96 -5.01
N GLU A 387 14.44 2.73 -5.19
CA GLU A 387 14.88 1.63 -4.33
C GLU A 387 16.36 1.27 -4.53
N VAL A 388 16.98 0.70 -3.50
CA VAL A 388 18.29 0.05 -3.64
C VAL A 388 18.14 -1.18 -4.55
N LYS A 389 18.82 -1.15 -5.71
CA LYS A 389 18.78 -2.24 -6.69
C LYS A 389 19.74 -3.35 -6.29
N VAL A 390 19.17 -4.47 -5.84
CA VAL A 390 19.93 -5.69 -5.54
C VAL A 390 20.13 -6.50 -6.82
N ASN A 391 21.38 -6.77 -7.16
CA ASN A 391 21.76 -7.44 -8.41
C ASN A 391 21.89 -8.96 -8.22
N GLU A 392 22.40 -9.39 -7.06
CA GLU A 392 22.71 -10.78 -6.78
C GLU A 392 22.50 -11.07 -5.29
N VAL A 393 21.80 -12.17 -4.99
CA VAL A 393 21.79 -12.78 -3.66
C VAL A 393 22.09 -14.25 -3.80
N LYS A 394 23.18 -14.71 -3.18
CA LYS A 394 23.64 -16.10 -3.26
C LYS A 394 23.94 -16.62 -1.85
N THR A 395 23.55 -17.86 -1.58
CA THR A 395 24.01 -18.61 -0.42
C THR A 395 25.25 -19.41 -0.81
N ASP A 396 26.41 -19.06 -0.28
CA ASP A 396 27.68 -19.75 -0.46
C ASP A 396 27.88 -20.78 0.67
N TYR A 397 27.55 -22.04 0.40
CA TYR A 397 27.71 -23.10 1.40
C TYR A 397 29.17 -23.55 1.59
N GLU A 398 30.08 -23.18 0.69
CA GLU A 398 31.50 -23.54 0.80
C GLU A 398 32.21 -22.57 1.74
N ASN A 399 31.97 -21.27 1.56
CA ASN A 399 32.48 -20.22 2.44
C ASN A 399 31.59 -19.98 3.66
N ASP A 400 30.42 -20.64 3.70
CA ASP A 400 29.47 -20.58 4.79
C ASP A 400 28.99 -19.15 5.06
N GLU A 401 28.52 -18.49 4.00
CA GLU A 401 28.05 -17.10 4.01
C GLU A 401 26.90 -16.86 3.02
N ILE A 402 26.14 -15.78 3.22
CA ILE A 402 25.24 -15.22 2.21
C ILE A 402 25.92 -13.98 1.64
N ILE A 403 26.00 -13.88 0.31
CA ILE A 403 26.58 -12.74 -0.39
C ILE A 403 25.45 -11.97 -1.06
N ILE A 404 25.38 -10.67 -0.78
CA ILE A 404 24.39 -9.74 -1.33
C ILE A 404 25.15 -8.63 -2.05
N LYS A 405 24.95 -8.50 -3.36
CA LYS A 405 25.52 -7.42 -4.17
C LYS A 405 24.44 -6.51 -4.69
N TYR A 406 24.69 -5.22 -4.64
CA TYR A 406 23.76 -4.18 -5.05
C TYR A 406 24.48 -3.08 -5.82
N ASN A 407 23.71 -2.24 -6.50
CA ASN A 407 24.26 -1.04 -7.10
C ASN A 407 24.53 0.00 -6.03
N GLU A 408 25.58 0.79 -6.23
CA GLU A 408 25.79 1.99 -5.44
C GLU A 408 24.59 2.92 -5.59
N TYR A 409 24.19 3.49 -4.46
CA TYR A 409 23.07 4.40 -4.32
C TYR A 409 23.61 5.84 -4.18
N PRO A 410 23.07 6.82 -4.92
CA PRO A 410 23.54 8.20 -4.83
C PRO A 410 23.52 8.71 -3.39
N GLU A 411 24.59 9.41 -2.98
CA GLU A 411 24.73 10.06 -1.67
C GLU A 411 24.80 9.10 -0.47
N ALA A 412 24.75 7.78 -0.68
CA ALA A 412 24.91 6.81 0.38
C ALA A 412 26.35 6.79 0.91
N TYR A 413 26.48 7.02 2.22
CA TYR A 413 27.74 6.89 2.95
C TYR A 413 27.99 5.46 3.41
N SER A 414 26.92 4.74 3.76
CA SER A 414 27.00 3.34 4.18
C SER A 414 25.73 2.56 3.86
N TYR A 415 25.81 1.24 4.01
CA TYR A 415 24.74 0.30 3.77
C TYR A 415 24.58 -0.65 4.95
N GLY A 416 23.35 -1.08 5.17
CA GLY A 416 22.99 -2.07 6.18
C GLY A 416 21.89 -3.00 5.69
N LEU A 417 21.36 -3.80 6.61
CA LEU A 417 20.34 -4.79 6.33
C LEU A 417 19.16 -4.69 7.28
N VAL A 418 17.96 -4.99 6.78
CA VAL A 418 16.86 -5.49 7.59
C VAL A 418 16.68 -6.97 7.29
N ILE A 419 16.77 -7.82 8.30
CA ILE A 419 16.65 -9.27 8.17
C ILE A 419 15.40 -9.71 8.94
N ARG A 420 14.49 -10.42 8.30
CA ARG A 420 13.30 -11.00 8.93
C ARG A 420 13.36 -12.52 8.94
N VAL A 421 12.97 -13.06 10.09
CA VAL A 421 12.86 -14.48 10.39
C VAL A 421 11.47 -14.73 10.97
N GLY A 422 10.57 -15.33 10.17
CA GLY A 422 9.17 -15.45 10.55
C GLY A 422 8.55 -14.06 10.78
N ALA A 423 7.95 -13.84 11.96
CA ALA A 423 7.37 -12.56 12.36
C ALA A 423 8.37 -11.57 12.97
N VAL A 424 9.62 -11.99 13.20
CA VAL A 424 10.62 -11.20 13.93
C VAL A 424 11.60 -10.57 12.94
N GLY A 425 12.00 -9.32 13.17
CA GLY A 425 12.93 -8.59 12.33
C GLY A 425 14.08 -7.99 13.13
N MET A 426 15.25 -7.88 12.49
CA MET A 426 16.42 -7.19 13.03
C MET A 426 16.96 -6.19 12.01
N SER A 427 17.55 -5.09 12.49
CA SER A 427 18.22 -4.09 11.65
C SER A 427 19.71 -4.08 11.99
N VAL A 428 20.56 -4.29 10.99
CA VAL A 428 22.03 -4.18 11.09
C VAL A 428 22.42 -2.92 10.33
N ASN A 429 22.57 -1.82 11.04
CA ASN A 429 22.75 -0.49 10.46
C ASN A 429 24.23 -0.21 10.14
N GLU A 430 24.49 0.55 9.08
CA GLU A 430 25.83 1.06 8.73
C GLU A 430 26.94 -0.01 8.74
N LEU A 431 26.65 -1.16 8.12
CA LEU A 431 27.50 -2.34 8.11
C LEU A 431 28.74 -2.17 7.22
N THR A 432 28.60 -1.51 6.07
CA THR A 432 29.66 -1.40 5.07
C THR A 432 29.51 -0.15 4.22
N ASP A 433 30.62 0.40 3.73
CA ASP A 433 30.67 1.45 2.70
C ASP A 433 30.76 0.87 1.27
N LYS A 434 30.85 -0.45 1.16
CA LYS A 434 30.96 -1.17 -0.11
C LYS A 434 29.60 -1.57 -0.64
N ASN A 435 29.56 -1.93 -1.92
CA ASN A 435 28.39 -2.42 -2.63
C ASN A 435 28.18 -3.94 -2.52
N GLU A 436 28.72 -4.55 -1.47
CA GLU A 436 28.61 -5.97 -1.15
C GLU A 436 28.49 -6.14 0.37
N ILE A 437 27.48 -6.92 0.79
CA ILE A 437 27.30 -7.36 2.17
C ILE A 437 27.44 -8.87 2.24
N LYS A 438 28.17 -9.34 3.25
CA LYS A 438 28.35 -10.75 3.56
C LYS A 438 27.77 -11.05 4.93
N ILE A 439 26.85 -12.01 4.98
CA ILE A 439 26.24 -12.48 6.23
C ILE A 439 26.84 -13.85 6.56
N PRO A 440 27.50 -14.01 7.72
CA PRO A 440 28.07 -15.28 8.09
C PRO A 440 26.97 -16.32 8.37
N LEU A 441 27.22 -17.55 7.94
CA LEU A 441 26.45 -18.74 8.29
C LEU A 441 27.31 -19.68 9.14
N THR A 442 26.65 -20.69 9.67
CA THR A 442 27.26 -21.83 10.36
C THR A 442 26.71 -23.13 9.79
N LYS A 443 27.51 -23.84 9.01
CA LYS A 443 27.15 -25.03 8.21
C LYS A 443 25.87 -24.83 7.38
N GLY A 444 25.71 -23.64 6.83
CA GLY A 444 24.60 -23.18 6.01
C GLY A 444 23.39 -22.68 6.80
N SER A 445 23.46 -22.59 8.12
CA SER A 445 22.39 -22.09 8.99
C SER A 445 22.70 -20.70 9.55
N PHE A 446 21.65 -19.90 9.77
CA PHE A 446 21.78 -18.53 10.28
C PHE A 446 21.72 -18.54 11.82
N GLN A 447 22.90 -18.62 12.44
CA GLN A 447 23.01 -18.65 13.90
C GLN A 447 23.29 -17.30 14.53
N SER A 448 23.68 -16.28 13.77
CA SER A 448 24.05 -14.97 14.32
C SER A 448 22.86 -14.21 14.92
N PHE A 449 21.62 -14.48 14.48
CA PHE A 449 20.42 -13.87 15.06
C PHE A 449 19.64 -14.77 16.02
N ALA A 450 19.26 -14.22 17.18
CA ALA A 450 18.49 -14.88 18.22
C ALA A 450 17.08 -14.31 18.25
N ILE A 451 16.07 -15.18 18.36
CA ILE A 451 14.69 -14.74 18.53
C ILE A 451 14.46 -14.65 20.03
N ARG A 452 14.32 -13.43 20.55
CA ARG A 452 13.96 -13.23 21.96
C ARG A 452 12.58 -13.81 22.23
N GLY A 453 12.55 -14.90 22.96
CA GLY A 453 11.36 -15.48 23.56
C GLY A 453 11.55 -15.60 25.08
N ALA A 454 10.47 -15.40 25.83
CA ALA A 454 10.41 -15.72 27.23
C ALA A 454 9.22 -16.66 27.47
N THR A 455 9.38 -17.58 28.42
CA THR A 455 8.30 -18.37 28.99
C THR A 455 8.20 -18.07 30.47
N GLU A 456 7.06 -18.33 31.06
CA GLU A 456 6.85 -18.19 32.50
C GLU A 456 7.23 -19.52 33.19
N ASP A 457 8.00 -19.43 34.28
CA ASP A 457 8.35 -20.58 35.11
C ASP A 457 7.22 -20.95 36.09
N GLU A 458 7.46 -21.95 36.94
CA GLU A 458 6.47 -22.44 37.93
C GLU A 458 6.07 -21.37 38.98
N ASN A 459 6.88 -20.32 39.14
CA ASN A 459 6.70 -19.25 40.12
C ASN A 459 6.16 -17.95 39.51
N GLY A 460 5.93 -17.93 38.19
CA GLY A 460 5.50 -16.72 37.48
C GLY A 460 6.64 -15.84 36.98
N GLU A 461 7.89 -16.28 37.09
CA GLU A 461 9.05 -15.54 36.60
C GLU A 461 9.26 -15.78 35.10
N LEU A 462 9.46 -14.70 34.35
CA LEU A 462 9.79 -14.80 32.93
C LEU A 462 11.25 -15.24 32.77
N ILE A 463 11.43 -16.41 32.16
CA ILE A 463 12.74 -16.98 31.82
C ILE A 463 12.93 -17.02 30.30
N PRO A 464 14.13 -16.68 29.76
CA PRO A 464 14.39 -16.78 28.33
C PRO A 464 14.24 -18.22 27.83
N THR A 465 13.60 -18.38 26.66
CA THR A 465 13.45 -19.70 26.03
C THR A 465 14.77 -20.20 25.45
N ALA A 466 14.86 -21.51 25.17
CA ALA A 466 16.02 -22.08 24.49
C ALA A 466 16.30 -21.42 23.12
N GLU A 467 15.26 -20.95 22.43
CA GLU A 467 15.35 -20.25 21.15
C GLU A 467 16.06 -18.88 21.29
N SER A 468 15.98 -18.24 22.46
CA SER A 468 16.72 -17.01 22.77
C SER A 468 18.23 -17.22 22.77
N TYR A 469 18.71 -18.42 23.10
CA TYR A 469 20.14 -18.75 23.11
C TYR A 469 20.61 -19.34 21.78
N LEU A 470 19.84 -20.28 21.23
CA LEU A 470 20.24 -21.02 20.02
C LEU A 470 19.93 -20.27 18.73
N GLY A 471 19.01 -19.31 18.79
CA GLY A 471 18.52 -18.51 17.68
C GLY A 471 17.69 -19.28 16.68
N SER A 472 17.80 -18.90 15.42
CA SER A 472 16.92 -19.35 14.31
C SER A 472 17.20 -20.79 13.84
N ILE A 473 17.37 -21.74 14.77
CA ILE A 473 17.81 -23.13 14.50
C ILE A 473 16.85 -23.92 13.59
N ASP A 474 15.57 -23.59 13.64
CA ASP A 474 14.51 -24.29 12.89
C ASP A 474 14.12 -23.61 11.57
N VAL A 475 14.84 -22.56 11.21
CA VAL A 475 14.52 -21.70 10.07
C VAL A 475 15.25 -22.20 8.83
N ASN A 476 14.53 -22.21 7.70
CA ASN A 476 15.06 -22.60 6.39
C ASN A 476 15.00 -21.47 5.35
N LYS A 477 14.50 -20.29 5.76
CA LYS A 477 14.34 -19.11 4.90
C LYS A 477 14.54 -17.83 5.70
N LEU A 478 15.19 -16.85 5.09
CA LEU A 478 15.30 -15.47 5.57
C LEU A 478 14.67 -14.54 4.56
N TYR A 479 14.18 -13.38 5.01
CA TYR A 479 13.78 -12.29 4.14
C TYR A 479 14.67 -11.08 4.41
N ILE A 480 15.30 -10.53 3.37
CA ILE A 480 16.33 -9.51 3.54
C ILE A 480 16.02 -8.28 2.71
N ASN A 481 16.18 -7.09 3.30
CA ASN A 481 16.20 -5.82 2.59
C ASN A 481 17.57 -5.16 2.78
N VAL A 482 18.11 -4.55 1.72
CA VAL A 482 19.30 -3.69 1.80
C VAL A 482 18.85 -2.27 2.05
N VAL A 483 19.53 -1.57 2.95
CA VAL A 483 19.22 -0.18 3.33
C VAL A 483 20.45 0.69 3.08
N ALA A 484 20.26 1.84 2.47
CA ALA A 484 21.28 2.86 2.26
C ALA A 484 21.12 3.98 3.30
N TYR A 485 22.23 4.45 3.86
CA TYR A 485 22.28 5.50 4.88
C TYR A 485 23.14 6.67 4.42
N ASP A 486 22.78 7.89 4.80
CA ASP A 486 23.62 9.07 4.64
C ASP A 486 24.73 9.13 5.71
N LYS A 487 25.51 10.22 5.69
CA LYS A 487 26.63 10.43 6.64
C LYS A 487 26.15 10.73 8.07
N GLU A 488 24.89 11.14 8.24
CA GLU A 488 24.24 11.38 9.52
C GLU A 488 23.58 10.12 10.10
N GLY A 489 23.57 9.00 9.35
CA GLY A 489 22.94 7.74 9.75
C GLY A 489 21.44 7.69 9.45
N MET A 490 20.90 8.65 8.70
CA MET A 490 19.51 8.65 8.26
C MET A 490 19.33 7.75 7.05
N ILE A 491 18.16 7.12 6.94
CA ILE A 491 17.83 6.22 5.84
C ILE A 491 17.57 7.03 4.57
N LEU A 492 18.33 6.76 3.52
CA LEU A 492 18.12 7.35 2.19
C LEU A 492 17.17 6.54 1.32
N SER A 493 17.30 5.21 1.38
CA SER A 493 16.52 4.27 0.57
C SER A 493 16.65 2.84 1.08
N SER A 494 15.74 1.97 0.66
CA SER A 494 15.81 0.52 0.87
C SER A 494 15.30 -0.25 -0.34
N SER A 495 15.72 -1.51 -0.49
CA SER A 495 15.15 -2.41 -1.49
C SER A 495 13.67 -2.70 -1.16
N SER A 496 12.74 -2.51 -2.10
CA SER A 496 11.30 -2.49 -1.79
C SER A 496 10.68 -3.88 -1.52
N THR A 497 11.23 -4.94 -2.14
CA THR A 497 10.76 -6.32 -2.00
C THR A 497 11.75 -7.10 -1.13
N PRO A 498 11.32 -7.67 0.02
CA PRO A 498 12.18 -8.52 0.82
C PRO A 498 12.64 -9.74 0.00
N ILE A 499 13.95 -9.97 -0.01
CA ILE A 499 14.56 -11.03 -0.80
C ILE A 499 14.50 -12.32 -0.01
N GLU A 500 13.79 -13.33 -0.52
CA GLU A 500 13.76 -14.66 0.08
C GLU A 500 15.11 -15.37 -0.15
N VAL A 501 15.81 -15.69 0.94
CA VAL A 501 17.07 -16.44 0.92
C VAL A 501 16.87 -17.79 1.57
N LYS A 502 17.19 -18.87 0.84
CA LYS A 502 17.14 -20.23 1.38
C LYS A 502 18.40 -20.55 2.17
N ILE A 503 18.21 -21.09 3.37
CA ILE A 503 19.26 -21.54 4.29
C ILE A 503 18.97 -22.97 4.77
N LYS A 504 19.96 -23.61 5.39
CA LYS A 504 19.79 -24.93 6.02
C LYS A 504 19.32 -24.77 7.46
N LYS A 505 18.45 -25.68 7.89
CA LYS A 505 18.19 -25.86 9.33
C LYS A 505 19.47 -26.26 10.06
N LYS A 506 19.64 -25.80 11.29
CA LYS A 506 20.81 -26.17 12.09
C LYS A 506 20.69 -27.63 12.54
N LYS A 507 21.78 -28.39 12.40
CA LYS A 507 21.93 -29.68 13.08
C LYS A 507 22.53 -29.45 14.47
N LEU A 508 21.76 -29.75 15.51
CA LEU A 508 22.17 -29.47 16.90
C LEU A 508 23.25 -30.45 17.39
N ASN A 509 24.28 -29.89 18.03
CA ASN A 509 25.30 -30.62 18.79
C ASN A 509 24.77 -31.01 20.18
N ARG A 510 25.59 -31.67 21.01
CA ARG A 510 25.14 -32.15 22.33
C ARG A 510 24.80 -31.01 23.29
N GLY A 511 25.63 -29.98 23.36
CA GLY A 511 25.37 -28.81 24.21
C GLY A 511 24.12 -28.05 23.77
N GLU A 512 23.96 -27.83 22.45
CA GLU A 512 22.77 -27.19 21.90
C GLU A 512 21.48 -27.99 22.18
N LYS A 513 21.53 -29.33 22.14
CA LYS A 513 20.38 -30.18 22.53
C LYS A 513 20.03 -30.04 24.00
N LEU A 514 21.02 -29.96 24.88
CA LEU A 514 20.79 -29.73 26.31
C LEU A 514 20.12 -28.37 26.55
N ILE A 515 20.58 -27.33 25.84
CA ILE A 515 19.95 -26.00 25.88
C ILE A 515 18.50 -26.07 25.38
N LEU A 516 18.23 -26.79 24.29
CA LEU A 516 16.86 -27.02 23.78
C LEU A 516 15.96 -27.72 24.80
N ASP A 517 16.52 -28.64 25.58
CA ASP A 517 15.85 -29.35 26.67
C ASP A 517 15.81 -28.53 27.99
N TYR A 518 16.00 -27.20 27.93
CA TYR A 518 16.01 -26.25 29.05
C TYR A 518 17.11 -26.47 30.11
N LYS A 519 18.16 -27.23 29.77
CA LYS A 519 19.36 -27.45 30.61
C LYS A 519 20.47 -26.49 30.23
N ILE A 520 20.23 -25.19 30.43
CA ILE A 520 21.08 -24.10 29.94
C ILE A 520 22.51 -24.21 30.48
N ASP A 521 22.69 -24.42 31.79
CA ASP A 521 24.01 -24.55 32.42
C ASP A 521 24.79 -25.76 31.92
N GLU A 522 24.16 -26.96 31.92
CA GLU A 522 24.81 -28.18 31.43
C GLU A 522 25.25 -28.03 29.96
N GLY A 523 24.42 -27.38 29.14
CA GLY A 523 24.72 -27.12 27.74
C GLY A 523 25.83 -26.07 27.56
N TYR A 524 25.78 -24.97 28.32
CA TYR A 524 26.80 -23.91 28.32
C TYR A 524 28.17 -24.44 28.72
N ASP A 525 28.26 -25.20 29.81
CA ASP A 525 29.51 -25.80 30.29
C ASP A 525 30.10 -26.76 29.27
N TRP A 526 29.24 -27.56 28.62
CA TRP A 526 29.67 -28.46 27.55
C TRP A 526 30.25 -27.71 26.36
N LEU A 527 29.60 -26.61 25.94
CA LEU A 527 30.08 -25.77 24.83
C LEU A 527 31.38 -25.05 25.18
N CYS A 528 31.50 -24.51 26.41
CA CYS A 528 32.72 -23.87 26.89
C CYS A 528 33.90 -24.86 26.93
N GLU A 529 33.68 -26.09 27.38
CA GLU A 529 34.72 -27.13 27.38
C GLU A 529 35.15 -27.47 25.95
N LYS A 530 34.21 -27.53 25.00
CA LYS A 530 34.54 -27.73 23.58
C LYS A 530 35.31 -26.56 22.96
N LEU A 531 34.99 -25.33 23.33
CA LEU A 531 35.73 -24.15 22.90
C LEU A 531 37.18 -24.14 23.39
N LYS A 532 37.52 -24.79 24.50
CA LYS A 532 38.93 -24.94 24.92
C LYS A 532 39.74 -25.75 23.91
N SER A 533 39.15 -26.80 23.34
CA SER A 533 39.79 -27.63 22.32
C SER A 533 39.66 -27.08 20.89
N GLU A 534 38.59 -26.35 20.60
CA GLU A 534 38.26 -25.82 19.28
C GLU A 534 37.90 -24.33 19.37
N PRO A 535 38.86 -23.45 19.67
CA PRO A 535 38.60 -22.05 20.07
C PRO A 535 37.99 -21.17 18.98
N MET A 536 38.10 -21.59 17.71
CA MET A 536 37.60 -20.87 16.53
C MET A 536 36.36 -21.55 15.90
N ASN A 537 35.70 -22.47 16.61
CA ASN A 537 34.52 -23.15 16.05
C ASN A 537 33.25 -22.31 16.25
N LYS A 538 32.77 -21.69 15.16
CA LYS A 538 31.56 -20.86 15.13
C LYS A 538 30.33 -21.50 15.75
N GLU A 539 30.14 -22.82 15.58
CA GLU A 539 28.99 -23.55 16.15
C GLU A 539 28.95 -23.50 17.68
N TYR A 540 30.10 -23.35 18.32
CA TYR A 540 30.20 -23.26 19.77
C TYR A 540 30.24 -21.81 20.23
N ILE A 541 30.85 -20.92 19.44
CA ILE A 541 30.99 -19.50 19.79
C ILE A 541 29.62 -18.81 19.89
N TYR A 542 28.75 -18.92 18.87
CA TYR A 542 27.47 -18.22 18.86
C TYR A 542 26.59 -18.43 20.12
N PRO A 543 26.29 -19.67 20.53
CA PRO A 543 25.47 -19.90 21.74
C PRO A 543 26.18 -19.47 23.03
N VAL A 544 27.49 -19.68 23.15
CA VAL A 544 28.25 -19.29 24.36
C VAL A 544 28.31 -17.78 24.50
N MET A 545 28.60 -17.07 23.41
CA MET A 545 28.63 -15.61 23.36
C MET A 545 27.31 -15.00 23.84
N ARG A 546 26.17 -15.54 23.40
CA ARG A 546 24.86 -15.04 23.82
C ARG A 546 24.60 -15.25 25.31
N ILE A 547 24.86 -16.45 25.80
CA ILE A 547 24.68 -16.76 27.22
C ILE A 547 25.62 -15.89 28.07
N ALA A 548 26.82 -15.57 27.58
CA ALA A 548 27.74 -14.65 28.26
C ALA A 548 27.16 -13.23 28.36
N TYR A 549 26.64 -12.67 27.26
CA TYR A 549 25.98 -11.36 27.28
C TYR A 549 24.74 -11.34 28.19
N GLU A 550 23.88 -12.36 28.11
CA GLU A 550 22.70 -12.48 28.99
C GLU A 550 23.07 -12.50 30.48
N ARG A 551 24.22 -13.11 30.81
CA ARG A 551 24.77 -13.16 32.18
C ARG A 551 25.52 -11.89 32.60
N GLY A 552 25.63 -10.90 31.72
CA GLY A 552 26.38 -9.66 31.96
C GLY A 552 27.90 -9.82 31.86
N ASP A 553 28.42 -10.94 31.33
CA ASP A 553 29.86 -11.11 31.06
C ASP A 553 30.23 -10.51 29.70
N ILE A 554 30.17 -9.16 29.66
CA ILE A 554 30.42 -8.37 28.45
C ILE A 554 31.85 -8.59 27.94
N GLN A 555 32.83 -8.74 28.84
CA GLN A 555 34.23 -8.92 28.44
C GLN A 555 34.43 -10.23 27.68
N PHE A 556 33.86 -11.33 28.17
CA PHE A 556 33.95 -12.62 27.47
C PHE A 556 33.11 -12.63 26.19
N GLY A 557 31.91 -12.02 26.21
CA GLY A 557 31.09 -11.81 25.01
C GLY A 557 31.83 -11.06 23.91
N ASP A 558 32.52 -9.95 24.25
CA ASP A 558 33.32 -9.15 23.32
C ASP A 558 34.51 -9.94 22.74
N GLU A 559 35.17 -10.75 23.57
CA GLU A 559 36.24 -11.64 23.13
C GLU A 559 35.74 -12.61 22.05
N LEU A 560 34.59 -13.22 22.27
CA LEU A 560 33.97 -14.17 21.35
C LEU A 560 33.51 -13.50 20.05
N ILE A 561 32.98 -12.27 20.11
CA ILE A 561 32.70 -11.45 18.91
C ILE A 561 33.98 -11.22 18.09
N ASN A 562 35.09 -10.86 18.73
CA ASN A 562 36.35 -10.63 18.04
C ASN A 562 36.85 -11.91 17.33
N ARG A 563 36.67 -13.09 17.94
CA ARG A 563 36.98 -14.38 17.29
C ARG A 563 36.06 -14.63 16.09
N LEU A 564 34.75 -14.37 16.21
CA LEU A 564 33.81 -14.49 15.08
C LEU A 564 34.22 -13.57 13.92
N GLU A 565 34.68 -12.35 14.19
CA GLU A 565 35.17 -11.43 13.18
C GLU A 565 36.50 -11.86 12.57
N GLU A 566 37.40 -12.48 13.34
CA GLU A 566 38.63 -13.07 12.79
C GLU A 566 38.32 -14.20 11.80
N ILE A 567 37.27 -14.98 12.08
CA ILE A 567 36.80 -16.08 11.23
C ILE A 567 36.06 -15.56 10.00
N ASN A 568 35.08 -14.68 10.19
CA ASN A 568 34.13 -14.28 9.16
C ASN A 568 34.64 -13.09 8.33
N LYS A 569 35.33 -12.13 8.95
CA LYS A 569 35.88 -10.91 8.31
C LYS A 569 34.84 -10.12 7.52
N THR A 570 33.63 -10.01 8.06
CA THR A 570 32.50 -9.33 7.40
C THR A 570 32.11 -8.02 8.07
N GLY A 571 32.53 -7.78 9.32
CA GLY A 571 32.03 -6.68 10.15
C GLY A 571 30.62 -6.91 10.71
N PHE A 572 29.97 -8.01 10.33
CA PHE A 572 28.58 -8.32 10.67
C PHE A 572 28.40 -8.64 12.15
N ASP A 573 29.26 -9.50 12.69
CA ASP A 573 29.18 -9.91 14.10
C ASP A 573 29.53 -8.73 15.01
N LYS A 574 30.49 -7.88 14.61
CA LYS A 574 30.83 -6.64 15.30
C LYS A 574 29.66 -5.68 15.37
N LYS A 575 28.90 -5.52 14.28
CA LYS A 575 27.71 -4.67 14.27
C LYS A 575 26.56 -5.26 15.08
N LEU A 576 26.40 -6.58 15.03
CA LEU A 576 25.45 -7.30 15.87
C LEU A 576 25.68 -7.13 17.38
N ARG A 577 26.91 -6.80 17.81
CA ARG A 577 27.19 -6.46 19.21
C ARG A 577 26.24 -5.39 19.76
N GLU A 578 25.87 -4.40 18.95
CA GLU A 578 24.96 -3.32 19.37
C GLU A 578 23.60 -3.88 19.82
N TRP A 579 23.13 -4.98 19.22
CA TRP A 579 21.91 -5.67 19.63
C TRP A 579 22.06 -6.42 20.96
N TYR A 580 23.22 -7.01 21.25
CA TYR A 580 23.39 -7.79 22.48
C TYR A 580 23.62 -6.93 23.74
N VAL A 581 23.96 -5.65 23.58
CA VAL A 581 24.33 -4.73 24.67
C VAL A 581 23.30 -3.62 24.89
N SER A 582 22.46 -3.31 23.90
CA SER A 582 21.39 -2.30 24.01
C SER A 582 20.15 -2.78 24.77
N GLU A 583 20.15 -4.06 25.14
CA GLU A 583 19.10 -4.78 25.84
C GLU A 583 19.67 -5.40 27.13
#